data_AF-A0A1L5L3P1-F1
#
_entry.id   AF-A0A1L5L3P1-F1
#
_cell.length_a   1.000
_cell.length_b   1.000
_cell.length_c   1.000
_cell.angle_alpha   90.00
_cell.angle_beta   90.00
_cell.angle_gamma   90.00
#
_symmetry.space_group_name_H-M   'P 1'
#
loop_
_entity.id
_entity.type
_entity.pdbx_description
1 polymer ?
#
loop_
_entity_poly.entity_id
_entity_poly.type
_entity_poly.pdbx_seq_one_letter_code
_entity_poly.pdbx_strand_id
1 'polypeptide(L)'
;MPIKSEVIANPKSERVRRVSELADRKGRKRSGRFMVEGPQSVRELLTWHPGLVEDLYVEVESAQPDASFATPVVAQMAGKAMQSGVYVHKVTHAVMHRMSADDG
;
A
#
# COMPACT_ATOMS: atom_id res chain seq x y z
N MET A 1 14.65 -6.61 -7.23
CA MET A 1 14.04 -7.95 -7.02
C MET A 1 12.54 -7.79 -6.85
N PRO A 2 11.72 -8.79 -7.20
CA PRO A 2 10.65 -8.64 -8.19
C PRO A 2 9.37 -8.09 -7.58
N ILE A 3 8.81 -7.07 -8.23
CA ILE A 3 7.39 -6.73 -8.11
C ILE A 3 6.62 -8.00 -8.44
N LYS A 4 5.82 -8.51 -7.51
CA LYS A 4 4.80 -9.48 -7.88
C LYS A 4 3.84 -8.73 -8.81
N SER A 5 3.80 -9.13 -10.08
CA SER A 5 2.93 -8.55 -11.09
C SER A 5 1.44 -8.79 -10.81
N GLU A 6 1.12 -9.57 -9.78
CA GLU A 6 -0.24 -9.87 -9.37
C GLU A 6 -0.86 -8.70 -8.62
N VAL A 7 -2.01 -8.24 -9.10
CA VAL A 7 -2.81 -7.23 -8.40
C VAL A 7 -3.60 -7.92 -7.28
N ILE A 8 -3.48 -7.41 -6.06
CA ILE A 8 -4.30 -7.88 -4.94
C ILE A 8 -5.71 -7.35 -5.16
N ALA A 9 -6.60 -8.24 -5.56
CA ALA A 9 -7.99 -7.90 -5.89
C ALA A 9 -9.04 -8.46 -4.91
N ASN A 10 -8.65 -9.33 -3.96
CA ASN A 10 -9.55 -9.95 -2.99
C ASN A 10 -9.55 -9.19 -1.65
N PRO A 11 -10.61 -8.40 -1.33
CA PRO A 11 -10.68 -7.63 -0.08
C PRO A 11 -10.85 -8.50 1.17
N LYS A 12 -11.23 -9.78 1.01
CA LYS A 12 -11.41 -10.73 2.11
C LYS A 12 -10.16 -11.55 2.40
N SER A 13 -9.05 -11.29 1.71
CA SER A 13 -7.81 -12.04 1.93
C SER A 13 -7.19 -11.75 3.30
N GLU A 14 -6.47 -12.72 3.85
CA GLU A 14 -5.78 -12.57 5.13
C GLU A 14 -4.78 -11.41 5.15
N ARG A 15 -4.13 -11.12 4.01
CA ARG A 15 -3.25 -9.95 3.89
C ARG A 15 -4.03 -8.66 4.10
N VAL A 16 -5.15 -8.48 3.40
CA VAL A 16 -5.99 -7.28 3.52
C VAL A 16 -6.49 -7.13 4.95
N ARG A 17 -6.97 -8.22 5.55
CA ARG A 17 -7.43 -8.23 6.95
C ARG A 17 -6.34 -7.75 7.90
N ARG A 18 -5.10 -8.26 7.79
CA ARG A 18 -3.99 -7.86 8.66
C ARG A 18 -3.59 -6.40 8.49
N VAL A 19 -3.63 -5.87 7.26
CA VAL A 19 -3.35 -4.45 7.01
C VAL A 19 -4.46 -3.58 7.60
N SER A 20 -5.73 -3.93 7.39
CA SER A 20 -6.87 -3.17 7.97
C SER A 20 -6.83 -3.12 9.50
N GLU A 21 -6.32 -4.16 10.17
CA GLU A 21 -6.17 -4.18 11.63
C GLU A 21 -5.15 -3.13 12.14
N LEU A 22 -4.29 -2.58 11.28
CA LEU A 22 -3.37 -1.51 11.67
C LEU A 22 -4.08 -0.17 11.96
N ALA A 23 -5.34 -0.04 11.53
CA ALA A 23 -6.21 1.09 11.91
C ALA A 23 -6.46 1.14 13.42
N ASP A 24 -6.49 -0.02 14.09
CA ASP A 24 -6.81 -0.11 15.51
C ASP A 24 -5.57 -0.29 16.40
N ARG A 25 -5.66 0.15 17.67
CA ARG A 25 -4.53 0.09 18.63
C ARG A 25 -4.09 -1.34 18.95
N LYS A 26 -5.02 -2.30 18.99
CA LYS A 26 -4.74 -3.69 19.35
C LYS A 26 -3.97 -4.39 18.22
N GLY A 27 -4.38 -4.17 16.97
CA GLY A 27 -3.71 -4.64 15.77
C GLY A 27 -2.31 -4.06 15.63
N ARG A 28 -2.12 -2.76 15.89
CA ARG A 28 -0.77 -2.15 15.96
C ARG A 28 0.11 -2.78 17.03
N LYS A 29 -0.40 -2.92 18.26
CA LYS A 29 0.35 -3.56 19.36
C LYS A 29 0.76 -5.01 19.03
N ARG A 30 -0.15 -5.78 18.44
CA ARG A 30 0.09 -7.19 18.10
C ARG A 30 1.11 -7.35 16.97
N SER A 31 1.08 -6.46 15.99
CA SER A 31 1.96 -6.54 14.82
C SER A 31 3.30 -5.82 15.02
N GLY A 32 3.38 -4.87 15.96
CA GLY A 32 4.51 -3.96 16.08
C GLY A 32 4.60 -2.96 14.91
N ARG A 33 3.52 -2.82 14.13
CA ARG A 33 3.48 -2.02 12.90
C ARG A 33 2.36 -0.99 12.96
N PHE A 34 2.41 -0.02 12.07
CA PHE A 34 1.37 0.97 11.86
C PHE A 34 1.26 1.31 10.38
N MET A 35 0.13 1.88 9.98
CA MET A 35 -0.12 2.31 8.61
C MET A 35 0.11 3.83 8.49
N VAL A 36 0.63 4.26 7.35
CA VAL A 36 0.75 5.67 6.98
C VAL A 36 -0.03 5.86 5.69
N GLU A 37 -1.00 6.78 5.73
CA GLU A 37 -1.89 7.09 4.60
C GLU A 37 -1.67 8.53 4.14
N GLY A 38 -2.17 8.83 2.94
CA GLY A 38 -2.10 10.16 2.34
C GLY A 38 -0.85 10.36 1.48
N PRO A 39 -0.98 10.93 0.26
CA PRO A 39 0.15 11.10 -0.66
C PRO A 39 1.31 11.93 -0.09
N GLN A 40 1.04 12.89 0.80
CA GLN A 40 2.10 13.69 1.41
C GLN A 40 2.92 12.90 2.44
N SER A 41 2.25 12.31 3.43
CA SER A 41 2.88 11.53 4.50
C SER A 41 3.70 10.37 3.92
N VAL A 42 3.14 9.66 2.95
CA VAL A 42 3.82 8.56 2.25
C VAL A 42 5.06 9.08 1.50
N ARG A 43 4.95 10.21 0.79
CA ARG A 43 6.09 10.80 0.07
C ARG A 43 7.21 11.18 1.03
N GLU A 44 6.90 11.82 2.15
CA GLU A 44 7.90 12.22 3.14
C GLU A 44 8.58 10.99 3.76
N LEU A 45 7.81 9.97 4.13
CA LEU A 45 8.34 8.72 4.66
C LEU A 45 9.31 8.04 3.67
N LEU A 46 8.92 7.93 2.39
CA LEU A 46 9.78 7.39 1.34
C LEU A 46 11.01 8.26 1.05
N THR A 47 10.96 9.57 1.36
CA THR A 47 12.08 10.49 1.15
C THR A 47 13.12 10.36 2.24
N TRP A 48 12.67 10.41 3.48
CA TRP A 48 13.56 10.62 4.63
C TRP A 48 13.88 9.32 5.36
N HIS A 49 12.94 8.37 5.40
CA HIS A 49 13.09 7.13 6.14
C HIS A 49 12.56 5.91 5.36
N PRO A 50 13.04 5.66 4.12
CA PRO A 50 12.56 4.53 3.32
C PRO A 50 12.80 3.17 3.98
N GLY A 51 13.86 3.03 4.81
CA GLY A 51 14.15 1.80 5.53
C GLY A 51 13.14 1.42 6.63
N LEU A 52 12.22 2.33 6.98
CA LEU A 52 11.10 2.02 7.88
C LEU A 52 9.88 1.46 7.14
N VAL A 53 9.86 1.54 5.80
CA VAL A 53 8.72 1.11 4.99
C VAL A 53 8.88 -0.35 4.62
N GLU A 54 7.99 -1.19 5.14
CA GLU A 54 7.98 -2.61 4.80
C GLU A 54 7.27 -2.87 3.45
N ASP A 55 6.06 -2.35 3.30
CA ASP A 55 5.19 -2.55 2.15
C ASP A 55 4.51 -1.22 1.78
N LEU A 56 4.49 -0.88 0.49
CA LEU A 56 3.67 0.18 -0.07
C LEU A 56 2.54 -0.43 -0.90
N TYR A 57 1.29 -0.11 -0.53
CA TYR A 57 0.11 -0.49 -1.31
C TYR A 57 -0.30 0.67 -2.21
N VAL A 58 -0.50 0.40 -3.50
CA VAL A 58 -0.85 1.42 -4.50
C VAL A 58 -2.05 0.99 -5.32
N GLU A 59 -2.99 1.92 -5.51
CA GLU A 59 -4.21 1.65 -6.26
C GLU A 59 -3.94 1.63 -7.77
N VAL A 60 -4.59 0.68 -8.45
CA VAL A 60 -4.56 0.53 -9.90
C VAL A 60 -5.97 0.43 -10.48
N GLU A 61 -6.10 0.78 -11.77
CA GLU A 61 -7.37 0.88 -12.48
C GLU A 61 -8.11 -0.46 -12.62
N SER A 62 -7.40 -1.59 -12.58
CA SER A 62 -8.02 -2.91 -12.74
C SER A 62 -7.20 -4.01 -12.06
N ALA A 63 -7.76 -5.23 -12.01
CA ALA A 63 -7.09 -6.41 -11.48
C ALA A 63 -6.06 -7.03 -12.46
N GLN A 64 -5.85 -6.44 -13.63
CA GLN A 64 -4.92 -6.96 -14.62
C GLN A 64 -3.46 -6.67 -14.22
N PRO A 65 -2.50 -7.57 -14.47
CA PRO A 65 -1.10 -7.37 -14.09
C PRO A 65 -0.47 -6.07 -14.65
N ASP A 66 -0.86 -5.70 -15.87
CA ASP A 66 -0.42 -4.53 -16.62
C ASP A 66 -1.26 -3.27 -16.33
N ALA A 67 -2.22 -3.33 -15.40
CA ALA A 67 -3.02 -2.18 -15.01
C ALA A 67 -2.17 -0.97 -14.63
N SER A 68 -2.59 0.19 -15.14
CA SER A 68 -2.02 1.49 -14.80
C SER A 68 -2.35 1.89 -13.37
N PHE A 69 -1.49 2.72 -12.78
CA PHE A 69 -1.76 3.34 -11.49
C PHE A 69 -2.96 4.29 -11.60
N ALA A 70 -3.76 4.37 -10.53
CA ALA A 70 -4.98 5.17 -10.50
C ALA A 70 -4.73 6.67 -10.74
N THR A 71 -3.54 7.17 -10.37
CA THR A 71 -3.15 8.57 -10.61
C THR A 71 -1.65 8.71 -10.90
N PRO A 72 -1.21 9.81 -11.55
CA PRO A 72 0.21 10.11 -11.71
C PRO A 72 0.97 10.23 -10.39
N VAL A 73 0.31 10.71 -9.32
CA VAL A 73 0.92 10.82 -7.98
C VAL A 73 1.23 9.44 -7.41
N VAL A 74 0.31 8.49 -7.57
CA VAL A 74 0.52 7.09 -7.17
C VAL A 74 1.67 6.47 -7.97
N ALA A 75 1.73 6.72 -9.28
CA ALA A 75 2.83 6.24 -10.13
C ALA A 75 4.20 6.78 -9.67
N GLN A 76 4.28 8.07 -9.31
CA GLN A 76 5.50 8.68 -8.80
C GLN A 76 5.94 8.06 -7.46
N MET A 77 5.00 7.81 -6.54
CA MET A 77 5.30 7.16 -5.25
C MET A 77 5.78 5.71 -5.46
N ALA A 78 5.14 4.96 -6.35
CA ALA A 78 5.59 3.61 -6.69
C ALA A 78 7.01 3.61 -7.26
N GLY A 79 7.31 4.50 -8.21
CA GLY A 79 8.65 4.64 -8.77
C GLY A 79 9.71 4.98 -7.71
N LYS A 80 9.39 5.88 -6.78
CA LYS A 80 10.28 6.25 -5.67
C LYS A 80 10.52 5.08 -4.70
N ALA A 81 9.46 4.38 -4.32
CA ALA A 81 9.55 3.21 -3.45
C ALA A 81 10.43 2.12 -4.05
N MET A 82 10.26 1.83 -5.34
CA MET A 82 11.08 0.86 -6.07
C MET A 82 12.57 1.26 -6.09
N GLN A 83 12.89 2.54 -6.31
CA GLN A 83 14.26 3.04 -6.28
C GLN A 83 14.90 2.91 -4.89
N SER A 84 14.09 2.99 -3.83
CA SER A 84 14.52 2.83 -2.44
C SER A 84 14.47 1.37 -1.94
N GLY A 85 14.17 0.39 -2.81
CA GLY A 85 14.11 -1.03 -2.45
C GLY A 85 12.87 -1.44 -1.64
N VAL A 86 11.85 -0.58 -1.56
CA VAL A 86 10.59 -0.85 -0.87
C VAL A 86 9.68 -1.71 -1.75
N TYR A 87 8.99 -2.69 -1.14
CA TYR A 87 8.03 -3.52 -1.84
C TYR A 87 6.77 -2.73 -2.23
N VAL A 88 6.40 -2.78 -3.51
CA VAL A 88 5.19 -2.15 -4.03
C VAL A 88 4.18 -3.23 -4.41
N HIS A 89 2.98 -3.14 -3.85
CA HIS A 89 1.86 -4.03 -4.14
C HIS A 89 0.75 -3.25 -4.83
N LYS A 90 0.43 -3.65 -6.07
CA LYS A 90 -0.74 -3.13 -6.77
C LYS A 90 -2.01 -3.70 -6.11
N VAL A 91 -2.99 -2.85 -5.85
CA VAL A 91 -4.28 -3.25 -5.27
C VAL A 91 -5.44 -2.62 -6.04
N THR A 92 -6.57 -3.32 -6.10
CA THR A 92 -7.80 -2.72 -6.65
C THR A 92 -8.40 -1.70 -5.69
N HIS A 93 -9.28 -0.83 -6.20
CA HIS A 93 -10.06 0.11 -5.39
C HIS A 93 -10.74 -0.55 -4.19
N ALA A 94 -11.44 -1.67 -4.41
CA ALA A 94 -12.14 -2.39 -3.34
C ALA A 94 -11.19 -2.91 -2.24
N VAL A 95 -9.95 -3.25 -2.60
CA VAL A 95 -8.94 -3.65 -1.62
C VAL A 95 -8.38 -2.43 -0.89
N MET A 96 -8.07 -1.34 -1.61
CA MET A 96 -7.59 -0.10 -1.01
C MET A 96 -8.58 0.44 0.02
N HIS A 97 -9.86 0.55 -0.38
CA HIS A 97 -10.94 0.99 0.49
C HIS A 97 -11.13 0.08 1.71
N ARG A 98 -10.96 -1.25 1.55
CA ARG A 98 -11.05 -2.18 2.67
C ARG A 98 -9.85 -2.10 3.63
N MET A 99 -8.67 -1.74 3.14
CA MET A 99 -7.47 -1.56 3.97
C MET A 99 -7.51 -0.26 4.76
N SER A 100 -8.09 0.80 4.17
CA SER A 100 -8.15 2.10 4.79
C SER A 100 -9.13 2.16 5.96
N ALA A 101 -8.81 3.00 6.93
CA ALA A 101 -9.71 3.37 8.01
C ALA A 101 -10.62 4.55 7.65
N ASP A 102 -10.35 5.21 6.54
CA ASP A 102 -11.11 6.36 6.06
C ASP A 102 -12.35 5.88 5.30
N ASP A 103 -13.52 6.02 5.93
CA ASP A 103 -14.84 5.88 5.29
C ASP A 103 -15.15 7.11 4.42
N GLY A 104 -14.26 7.41 3.45
CA GLY A 104 -14.45 8.48 2.46
C GLY A 104 -15.57 8.16 1.47
#